data_AF-A0A6I2QX32-F1
#
_entry.id   AF-A0A6I2QX32-F1
#
_cell.length_a   1.000
_cell.length_b   1.000
_cell.length_c   1.000
_cell.angle_alpha   90.00
_cell.angle_beta   90.00
_cell.angle_gamma   90.00
#
_symmetry.space_group_name_H-M   'P 1'
#
loop_
_entity.id
_entity.type
_entity.pdbx_description
1 polymer ?
#
loop_
_entity_poly.entity_id
_entity_poly.type
_entity_poly.pdbx_seq_one_letter_code
_entity_poly.pdbx_strand_id
1 'polypeptide(L)'
;MRENSTEFSRIYFFIQIQKKGRGRAALKKRHLELKDREKLERLYAKGRRVEEIAAELKVHRSTIYNELRRGDTGEMDENGRVKYSALLAQRTTLDNYRQRRKEFTDESRLS
;
A
#
# COMPACT_ATOMS: atom_id res chain seq x y z
N MET A 1 -2.04 -45.15 -21.42
CA MET A 1 -2.93 -44.05 -21.84
C MET A 1 -2.52 -42.80 -21.07
N ARG A 2 -1.77 -41.90 -21.71
CA ARG A 2 -1.54 -40.53 -21.22
C ARG A 2 -2.67 -39.70 -21.80
N GLU A 3 -3.32 -38.84 -21.00
CA GLU A 3 -3.77 -37.51 -21.39
C GLU A 3 -4.67 -36.79 -20.35
N ASN A 4 -4.32 -35.53 -20.09
CA ASN A 4 -5.25 -34.39 -19.93
C ASN A 4 -5.90 -34.07 -18.56
N SER A 5 -5.18 -34.14 -17.44
CA SER A 5 -5.63 -33.51 -16.17
C SER A 5 -5.02 -32.11 -15.88
N THR A 6 -4.07 -31.65 -16.71
CA THR A 6 -3.40 -30.34 -16.51
C THR A 6 -4.03 -29.16 -17.25
N GLU A 7 -4.89 -29.38 -18.27
CA GLU A 7 -5.50 -28.27 -19.01
C GLU A 7 -6.72 -27.67 -18.29
N PHE A 8 -7.54 -28.49 -17.64
CA PHE A 8 -8.72 -28.01 -16.89
C PHE A 8 -8.33 -27.07 -15.75
N SER A 9 -7.21 -27.34 -15.06
CA SER A 9 -6.73 -26.50 -13.97
C SER A 9 -6.15 -25.16 -14.45
N ARG A 10 -5.58 -25.10 -15.66
CA ARG A 10 -5.04 -23.86 -16.24
C ARG A 10 -6.13 -22.97 -16.81
N ILE A 11 -7.15 -23.57 -17.45
CA ILE A 11 -8.32 -22.84 -17.96
C ILE A 11 -9.13 -22.24 -16.81
N TYR A 12 -9.33 -22.98 -15.70
CA TYR A 12 -10.03 -22.44 -14.53
C TYR A 12 -9.27 -21.27 -13.87
N PHE A 13 -7.94 -21.36 -13.79
CA PHE A 13 -7.10 -20.28 -13.28
C PHE A 13 -7.08 -19.06 -14.21
N PHE A 14 -7.12 -19.28 -15.53
CA PHE A 14 -7.15 -18.22 -16.54
C PHE A 14 -8.49 -17.46 -16.56
N ILE A 15 -9.61 -18.15 -16.32
CA ILE A 15 -10.95 -17.53 -16.25
C ILE A 15 -11.11 -16.62 -15.01
N GLN A 16 -10.48 -16.94 -13.87
CA GLN A 16 -10.51 -16.09 -12.66
C GLN A 16 -9.73 -14.77 -12.84
N ILE A 17 -8.68 -14.76 -13.66
CA ILE A 17 -7.89 -13.55 -13.94
C ILE A 17 -8.68 -12.55 -14.82
N GLN A 18 -9.55 -13.04 -15.71
CA GLN A 18 -10.29 -12.22 -16.67
C GLN A 18 -11.57 -11.57 -16.09
N LYS A 19 -12.13 -12.05 -14.97
CA LYS A 19 -13.34 -11.43 -14.36
C LYS A 19 -13.12 -10.20 -13.49
N LYS A 20 -11.88 -9.71 -13.32
CA LYS A 20 -11.59 -8.36 -12.76
C LYS A 20 -11.35 -7.29 -13.83
N GLY A 21 -11.89 -7.49 -15.02
CA GLY A 21 -11.85 -6.56 -16.16
C GLY A 21 -13.06 -5.64 -16.30
N ARG A 22 -13.82 -5.34 -15.23
CA ARG A 22 -14.91 -4.35 -15.27
C ARG A 22 -14.49 -3.06 -14.57
N GLY A 23 -13.99 -2.12 -15.37
CA GLY A 23 -13.71 -0.74 -14.96
C GLY A 23 -12.51 -0.61 -14.04
N ARG A 24 -11.29 -0.57 -14.60
CA ARG A 24 -10.17 0.07 -13.90
C ARG A 24 -10.46 1.57 -13.88
N ALA A 25 -11.37 2.02 -13.01
CA ALA A 25 -11.37 3.39 -12.55
C ALA A 25 -9.94 3.65 -12.10
N ALA A 26 -9.23 4.54 -12.81
CA ALA A 26 -7.84 4.83 -12.51
C ALA A 26 -7.77 5.18 -11.02
N LEU A 27 -7.23 4.25 -10.21
CA LEU A 27 -7.04 4.47 -8.79
C LEU A 27 -6.11 5.67 -8.69
N LYS A 28 -6.67 6.86 -8.44
CA LYS A 28 -5.92 8.10 -8.39
C LYS A 28 -4.79 7.93 -7.39
N LYS A 29 -3.59 8.38 -7.75
CA LYS A 29 -2.46 8.58 -6.84
C LYS A 29 -2.84 9.71 -5.87
N ARG A 30 -3.70 9.41 -4.89
CA ARG A 30 -4.03 10.34 -3.80
C ARG A 30 -3.09 10.12 -2.63
N HIS A 31 -2.79 11.18 -1.90
CA HIS A 31 -2.15 11.07 -0.60
C HIS A 31 -3.16 10.50 0.39
N LEU A 32 -2.72 9.56 1.23
CA LEU A 32 -3.54 9.06 2.34
C LEU A 32 -3.76 10.21 3.33
N GLU A 33 -4.99 10.37 3.81
CA GLU A 33 -5.28 11.26 4.94
C GLU A 33 -4.98 10.56 6.27
N LEU A 34 -4.95 11.30 7.38
CA LEU A 34 -4.72 10.71 8.70
C LEU A 34 -5.75 9.61 9.03
N LYS A 35 -7.03 9.84 8.69
CA LYS A 35 -8.10 8.85 8.86
C LYS A 35 -7.83 7.55 8.08
N ASP A 36 -7.30 7.66 6.87
CA ASP A 36 -6.94 6.49 6.05
C ASP A 36 -5.75 5.74 6.66
N ARG A 37 -4.77 6.46 7.23
CA ARG A 37 -3.62 5.87 7.95
C ARG A 37 -4.06 5.11 9.20
N GLU A 38 -4.92 5.70 10.03
CA GLU A 38 -5.49 5.04 11.22
C GLU A 38 -6.35 3.82 10.84
N LYS A 39 -7.03 3.88 9.69
CA LYS A 39 -7.78 2.74 9.17
C LYS A 39 -6.85 1.64 8.68
N LEU A 40 -5.76 2.00 8.00
CA LEU A 40 -4.70 1.08 7.60
C LEU A 40 -4.11 0.36 8.81
N GLU A 41 -3.74 1.10 9.86
CA GLU A 41 -3.18 0.57 11.10
C GLU A 41 -4.11 -0.46 11.74
N ARG A 42 -5.39 -0.12 11.93
CA ARG A 42 -6.38 -1.04 12.51
C ARG A 42 -6.58 -2.30 11.68
N LEU A 43 -6.62 -2.20 10.35
CA LEU A 43 -6.79 -3.36 9.47
C LEU A 43 -5.53 -4.22 9.45
N TYR A 44 -4.36 -3.59 9.43
CA TYR A 44 -3.08 -4.26 9.40
C TYR A 44 -2.79 -5.01 10.70
N ALA A 45 -3.07 -4.39 11.85
CA ALA A 45 -2.99 -5.02 13.18
C ALA A 45 -3.96 -6.21 13.34
N LYS A 46 -5.10 -6.21 12.62
CA LYS A 46 -6.00 -7.37 12.53
C LYS A 46 -5.47 -8.49 11.62
N GLY A 47 -4.25 -8.39 11.11
CA GLY A 47 -3.64 -9.37 10.22
C GLY A 47 -4.16 -9.35 8.78
N ARG A 48 -5.01 -8.37 8.40
CA ARG A 48 -5.57 -8.29 7.03
C ARG A 48 -4.47 -8.19 5.99
N ARG A 49 -4.75 -8.70 4.79
CA ARG A 49 -3.77 -8.67 3.69
C ARG A 49 -3.72 -7.30 3.04
N VAL A 50 -2.54 -6.93 2.56
CA VAL A 50 -2.30 -5.63 1.88
C VAL A 50 -3.25 -5.43 0.69
N GLU A 51 -3.59 -6.49 -0.05
CA GLU A 51 -4.52 -6.40 -1.18
C GLU A 51 -5.94 -6.03 -0.75
N GLU A 52 -6.39 -6.52 0.39
CA GLU A 52 -7.72 -6.24 0.92
C GLU A 52 -7.79 -4.82 1.47
N ILE A 53 -6.74 -4.39 2.19
CA ILE A 53 -6.61 -3.03 2.71
C ILE A 53 -6.60 -2.02 1.56
N ALA A 54 -5.87 -2.32 0.48
CA ALA A 54 -5.82 -1.47 -0.71
C ALA A 54 -7.21 -1.33 -1.37
N ALA A 55 -7.96 -2.43 -1.47
CA ALA A 55 -9.32 -2.40 -2.00
C ALA A 55 -10.26 -1.58 -1.11
N GLU A 56 -10.14 -1.71 0.21
CA GLU A 56 -10.96 -0.99 1.18
C GLU A 56 -10.67 0.51 1.21
N LEU A 57 -9.40 0.90 1.14
CA LEU A 57 -8.97 2.31 1.06
C LEU A 57 -9.11 2.89 -0.36
N LYS A 58 -9.48 2.06 -1.35
CA LYS A 58 -9.56 2.43 -2.78
C LYS A 58 -8.27 3.10 -3.26
N VAL A 59 -7.12 2.49 -2.91
CA VAL A 59 -5.78 2.91 -3.33
C VAL A 59 -5.02 1.75 -3.98
N HIS A 60 -3.91 2.04 -4.63
CA HIS A 60 -3.08 1.01 -5.22
C HIS A 60 -2.24 0.29 -4.15
N ARG A 61 -1.94 -1.00 -4.33
CA ARG A 61 -1.13 -1.81 -3.40
C ARG A 61 0.24 -1.19 -3.09
N SER A 62 0.87 -0.55 -4.08
CA SER A 62 2.15 0.12 -3.89
C SER A 62 2.05 1.32 -2.95
N THR A 63 0.90 2.00 -2.91
CA THR A 63 0.64 3.08 -1.95
C THR A 63 0.66 2.54 -0.53
N ILE A 64 0.05 1.38 -0.30
CA ILE A 64 0.07 0.71 1.02
C ILE A 64 1.50 0.33 1.41
N TYR A 65 2.27 -0.33 0.53
CA TYR A 65 3.66 -0.68 0.84
C TYR A 65 4.55 0.53 1.14
N ASN A 66 4.40 1.61 0.38
CA ASN A 66 5.12 2.84 0.63
C ASN A 66 4.69 3.49 1.95
N GLU A 67 3.42 3.39 2.31
CA GLU A 67 2.92 3.91 3.57
C GLU A 67 3.45 3.09 4.75
N LEU A 68 3.40 1.76 4.66
CA LEU A 68 3.96 0.86 5.66
C LEU A 68 5.43 1.21 5.96
N ARG A 69 6.23 1.47 4.92
CA ARG A 69 7.63 1.90 5.07
C ARG A 69 7.79 3.25 5.78
N ARG A 70 6.83 4.17 5.66
CA ARG A 70 6.90 5.48 6.35
C ARG A 70 6.57 5.37 7.84
N GLY A 71 5.73 4.40 8.20
CA GLY A 71 5.29 4.14 9.57
C GLY A 71 5.92 2.91 10.18
N ASP A 72 7.03 2.45 9.62
CA ASP A 72 7.81 1.32 10.12
C ASP A 72 8.39 1.68 11.49
N THR A 73 7.97 0.95 12.52
CA THR A 73 8.42 1.18 13.91
C THR A 73 9.71 0.43 14.24
N GLY A 74 10.17 -0.48 13.38
CA GLY A 74 11.28 -1.41 13.65
C GLY A 74 10.91 -2.58 14.57
N GLU A 75 9.73 -2.57 15.18
CA GLU A 75 9.23 -3.67 16.01
C GLU A 75 8.47 -4.69 15.17
N MET A 76 8.43 -5.95 15.61
CA MET A 76 7.56 -6.97 15.04
C MET A 76 6.22 -7.02 15.80
N ASP A 77 5.14 -7.27 15.07
CA ASP A 77 3.84 -7.61 15.62
C ASP A 77 3.77 -9.10 16.00
N GLU A 78 2.67 -9.48 16.65
CA GLU A 78 2.40 -10.86 17.08
C GLU A 78 2.32 -11.86 15.92
N ASN A 79 2.16 -11.36 14.68
CA ASN A 79 2.06 -12.15 13.46
C ASN A 79 3.41 -12.21 12.69
N GLY A 80 4.51 -11.72 13.29
CA GLY A 80 5.84 -11.70 12.68
C GLY A 80 5.97 -10.70 11.54
N ARG A 81 5.08 -9.72 11.45
CA ARG A 81 5.17 -8.61 10.49
C ARG A 81 5.73 -7.38 11.19
N VAL A 82 6.35 -6.50 10.42
CA VAL A 82 6.78 -5.21 10.95
C VAL A 82 5.57 -4.38 11.37
N LYS A 83 5.56 -3.93 12.62
CA LYS A 83 4.49 -3.13 13.21
C LYS A 83 4.45 -1.75 12.57
N TYR A 84 3.24 -1.34 12.20
CA TYR A 84 2.98 -0.07 11.55
C TYR A 84 2.33 0.93 12.51
N SER A 85 2.80 2.17 12.51
CA SER A 85 2.18 3.28 13.22
C SER A 85 1.70 4.38 12.27
N ALA A 86 0.41 4.73 12.35
CA ALA A 86 -0.19 5.80 11.53
C ALA A 86 0.42 7.17 11.84
N LEU A 87 0.65 7.46 13.12
CA LEU A 87 1.22 8.73 13.57
C LEU A 87 2.66 8.90 13.12
N LEU A 88 3.46 7.83 13.17
CA LEU A 88 4.82 7.84 12.65
C LEU A 88 4.82 8.12 11.15
N ALA A 89 3.98 7.42 10.38
CA ALA A 89 3.86 7.65 8.94
C ALA A 89 3.44 9.08 8.58
N GLN A 90 2.53 9.67 9.37
CA GLN A 90 2.11 11.05 9.23
C GLN A 90 3.29 12.02 9.48
N ARG A 91 4.04 11.82 10.57
CA ARG A 91 5.20 12.64 10.91
C ARG A 91 6.29 12.56 9.85
N THR A 92 6.66 11.35 9.42
CA THR A 92 7.62 11.11 8.33
C THR A 92 7.18 11.82 7.05
N THR A 93 5.88 11.79 6.74
CA THR A 93 5.34 12.49 5.56
C THR A 93 5.53 14.01 5.68
N LEU A 94 5.21 14.60 6.83
CA LEU A 94 5.37 16.04 7.07
C LEU A 94 6.83 16.47 7.07
N ASP A 95 7.73 15.70 7.67
CA ASP A 95 9.15 16.01 7.73
C ASP A 95 9.80 15.94 6.34
N ASN A 96 9.41 14.96 5.51
CA ASN A 96 9.82 14.90 4.10
C ASN A 96 9.36 16.14 3.31
N TYR A 97 8.13 16.62 3.54
CA TYR A 97 7.66 17.86 2.91
C TYR A 97 8.45 19.08 3.39
N ARG A 98 8.79 19.16 4.68
CA ARG A 98 9.60 20.25 5.24
C ARG A 98 11.02 20.27 4.68
N GLN A 99 11.67 19.12 4.53
CA GLN A 99 13.01 19.00 3.96
C GLN A 99 13.06 19.51 2.52
N ARG A 100 12.13 19.06 1.67
CA ARG A 100 12.03 19.53 0.28
C ARG A 100 11.83 21.03 0.15
N ARG A 101 11.10 21.65 1.09
CA ARG A 101 10.92 23.10 1.11
C ARG A 101 12.22 23.84 1.46
N LYS A 102 13.03 23.29 2.36
CA LYS A 102 14.34 23.89 2.72
C LYS A 102 15.32 23.82 1.55
N GLU A 103 15.44 22.65 0.94
CA GLU A 103 16.30 22.43 -0.25
C GLU A 103 15.96 23.44 -1.35
N PHE A 104 14.68 23.61 -1.67
CA PHE A 104 14.23 24.59 -2.67
C PHE A 104 14.66 26.03 -2.32
N THR A 105 14.54 26.42 -1.05
CA THR A 105 14.90 27.78 -0.60
C THR A 105 16.41 28.04 -0.51
N ASP A 106 17.21 26.99 -0.36
CA ASP A 106 18.68 27.12 -0.33
C ASP A 106 19.25 27.18 -1.75
N GLU A 107 18.75 26.36 -2.70
CA GLU A 107 19.19 26.45 -4.09
C GLU A 107 18.79 27.78 -4.75
N SER A 108 17.59 28.30 -4.47
CA SER A 108 17.17 29.61 -4.99
C SER A 108 17.98 30.80 -4.46
N ARG A 109 18.79 30.59 -3.41
CA ARG A 109 19.71 31.61 -2.86
C ARG A 109 21.12 31.54 -3.47
N LEU A 110 21.42 30.47 -4.19
CA LEU A 110 22.72 30.22 -4.83
C LEU A 110 22.71 30.52 -6.34
N SER A 111 21.55 30.89 -6.91
CA SER A 111 21.36 31.33 -8.30
C SER A 111 21.18 32.85 -8.39
#